data_AF-A0A2E7MU50-F1
#
_entry.id   AF-A0A2E7MU50-F1
#
_cell.length_a   1.000
_cell.length_b   1.000
_cell.length_c   1.000
_cell.angle_alpha   90.00
_cell.angle_beta   90.00
_cell.angle_gamma   90.00
#
_symmetry.space_group_name_H-M   'P 1'
#
loop_
_entity.id
_entity.type
_entity.pdbx_description
1 polymer ?
#
loop_
_entity_poly.entity_id
_entity_poly.type
_entity_poly.pdbx_seq_one_letter_code
_entity_poly.pdbx_strand_id
1 'polypeptide(L)'
;MPIQRGQPAPERQSVLTFVSPSVGDLLFYETVDAKTVGAGAGGILGKGASILSATWSYDVDVNVDAGDHQKGYTVTITTDNHHYLYNGDYVTVEGLGRDSGYFSANGTHKIANASGNQFTYFVREQPDASSPIDVTNNPRIYLAHPSYGTAHPDTEKFPRHKLCHVKQADPNGLTFQYYYAADRLHQDDYNFEFSQADFGGNKYDTVVRTYVTLRSDFFDTDDKYKAGDPMPDVPASQFEDEYILMTRQQKRIGDAELDGLFVVEQRIYFKRVEISTASYDETTEGTLVQTETLYHRGERYNSTQAEAVIEREILDETKWGVSAEGVRTEGKQLSDDWFLVTSTDVIPQDKAGTGAKFGGKLLRSYDTYITYSWPAVLGEDGTTDVNGALINQGIHIMTWKDKGGGNRDYVRPQFKEQGYRGPTRATITEEWALEAPTISSDKQRPFTMKPLPIVYNSPYLSVQIPPTLHPSVFVVCDTGTSDPTWGHNTGSKVTYPATNVTDWPNSFVATVEVNPFRGGYLTRQVTVFKPEPIPS
;
A
#
# COMPACT_ATOMS: atom_id res chain seq x y z
N MET A 1 -81.25 -2.76 -26.56
CA MET A 1 -80.80 -4.17 -26.66
C MET A 1 -79.29 -4.20 -26.95
N PRO A 2 -78.59 -5.25 -26.51
CA PRO A 2 -77.25 -5.24 -25.90
C PRO A 2 -76.13 -5.80 -26.81
N ILE A 3 -74.84 -5.64 -26.43
CA ILE A 3 -73.71 -6.61 -26.49
C ILE A 3 -72.64 -6.07 -25.49
N GLN A 4 -72.27 -6.68 -24.34
CA GLN A 4 -71.51 -7.90 -23.99
C GLN A 4 -69.97 -7.82 -24.04
N ARG A 5 -69.36 -8.43 -23.00
CA ARG A 5 -67.96 -8.47 -22.50
C ARG A 5 -66.92 -9.05 -23.48
N GLY A 6 -65.66 -8.68 -23.27
CA GLY A 6 -64.52 -9.58 -23.49
C GLY A 6 -63.18 -8.91 -23.82
N GLN A 7 -62.42 -8.47 -22.82
CA GLN A 7 -60.96 -8.42 -22.94
C GLN A 7 -60.31 -8.89 -21.62
N PRO A 8 -59.34 -9.83 -21.66
CA PRO A 8 -58.58 -10.23 -20.49
C PRO A 8 -57.61 -9.11 -20.07
N ALA A 9 -57.32 -9.04 -18.77
CA ALA A 9 -56.33 -8.12 -18.21
C ALA A 9 -54.92 -8.45 -18.72
N PRO A 10 -54.04 -7.46 -18.94
CA PRO A 10 -52.68 -7.70 -19.38
C PRO A 10 -51.87 -8.43 -18.31
N GLU A 11 -51.21 -9.51 -18.71
CA GLU A 11 -50.20 -10.21 -17.92
C GLU A 11 -49.12 -9.23 -17.46
N ARG A 12 -49.00 -9.03 -16.14
CA ARG A 12 -47.85 -8.37 -15.54
C ARG A 12 -46.71 -9.38 -15.42
N GLN A 13 -45.96 -9.57 -16.49
CA GLN A 13 -44.58 -10.04 -16.38
C GLN A 13 -43.71 -8.84 -15.99
N SER A 14 -43.42 -8.69 -14.70
CA SER A 14 -42.34 -7.79 -14.25
C SER A 14 -41.06 -8.62 -14.15
N VAL A 15 -40.30 -8.68 -15.24
CA VAL A 15 -38.91 -9.12 -15.20
C VAL A 15 -38.10 -7.94 -14.70
N LEU A 16 -37.60 -8.01 -13.47
CA LEU A 16 -36.62 -7.07 -12.95
C LEU A 16 -35.26 -7.45 -13.56
N THR A 17 -34.91 -6.82 -14.67
CA THR A 17 -33.56 -6.91 -15.25
C THR A 17 -32.62 -5.95 -14.52
N PHE A 18 -31.70 -6.49 -13.72
CA PHE A 18 -30.47 -5.79 -13.36
C PHE A 18 -29.42 -6.06 -14.44
N VAL A 19 -28.74 -5.00 -14.88
CA VAL A 19 -27.73 -5.05 -15.95
C VAL A 19 -26.36 -5.32 -15.33
N SER A 20 -26.03 -6.60 -15.18
CA SER A 20 -24.69 -7.22 -15.18
C SER A 20 -24.94 -8.74 -15.37
N PRO A 21 -24.00 -9.55 -15.90
CA PRO A 21 -24.34 -10.93 -16.28
C PRO A 21 -24.91 -11.69 -15.08
N SER A 22 -25.97 -12.43 -15.38
CA SER A 22 -27.12 -12.78 -14.55
C SER A 22 -26.80 -13.45 -13.20
N VAL A 23 -27.16 -12.79 -12.10
CA VAL A 23 -27.45 -13.48 -10.82
C VAL A 23 -28.51 -14.59 -11.01
N GLY A 24 -29.30 -14.52 -12.08
CA GLY A 24 -30.20 -15.59 -12.52
C GLY A 24 -29.53 -16.94 -12.84
N ASP A 25 -28.21 -16.98 -13.02
CA ASP A 25 -27.45 -18.24 -13.14
C ASP A 25 -27.02 -18.80 -11.77
N LEU A 26 -27.04 -17.96 -10.73
CA LEU A 26 -26.60 -18.28 -9.37
C LEU A 26 -27.75 -18.76 -8.50
N LEU A 27 -28.90 -18.08 -8.62
CA LEU A 27 -30.12 -18.38 -7.89
C LEU A 27 -31.33 -17.92 -8.71
N PHE A 28 -32.23 -18.84 -9.03
CA PHE A 28 -33.54 -18.51 -9.58
C PHE A 28 -34.64 -19.26 -8.84
N TYR A 29 -35.88 -18.83 -9.01
CA TYR A 29 -37.03 -19.60 -8.55
C TYR A 29 -37.97 -19.92 -9.70
N GLU A 30 -38.60 -21.08 -9.64
CA GLU A 30 -39.74 -21.44 -10.47
C GLU A 30 -41.00 -21.51 -9.60
N THR A 31 -42.13 -21.15 -10.19
CA THR A 31 -43.43 -21.32 -9.52
C THR A 31 -44.00 -22.68 -9.91
N VAL A 32 -44.18 -23.55 -8.93
CA VAL A 32 -44.73 -24.90 -9.09
C VAL A 32 -46.16 -24.90 -8.53
N ASP A 33 -47.13 -25.37 -9.33
CA ASP A 33 -48.50 -25.61 -8.86
C ASP A 33 -48.48 -26.84 -7.93
N ALA A 34 -49.24 -26.79 -6.83
CA ALA A 34 -49.45 -27.92 -5.93
C ALA A 34 -49.84 -29.21 -6.69
N LYS A 35 -50.58 -29.07 -7.79
CA LYS A 35 -51.00 -30.18 -8.68
C LYS A 35 -49.85 -30.87 -9.41
N THR A 36 -48.70 -30.22 -9.50
CA THR A 36 -47.50 -30.70 -10.18
C THR A 36 -46.37 -31.08 -9.22
N VAL A 37 -46.60 -31.00 -7.90
CA VAL A 37 -45.59 -31.37 -6.89
C VAL A 37 -45.26 -32.87 -7.00
N GLY A 38 -43.98 -33.17 -7.18
CA GLY A 38 -43.46 -34.54 -7.36
C GLY A 38 -43.54 -35.09 -8.79
N ALA A 39 -43.99 -34.30 -9.77
CA ALA A 39 -43.92 -34.65 -11.18
C ALA A 39 -42.50 -34.45 -11.73
N GLY A 40 -41.55 -35.26 -11.26
CA GLY A 40 -40.31 -35.49 -12.00
C GLY A 40 -40.64 -35.96 -13.43
N ALA A 41 -39.82 -35.56 -14.39
CA ALA A 41 -40.00 -35.85 -15.81
C ALA A 41 -40.34 -37.34 -16.05
N GLY A 42 -41.58 -37.62 -16.43
CA GLY A 42 -41.99 -38.92 -16.98
C GLY A 42 -43.14 -39.68 -16.31
N GLY A 43 -43.77 -39.19 -15.25
CA GLY A 43 -44.84 -39.93 -14.58
C GLY A 43 -46.24 -39.35 -14.79
N ILE A 44 -47.22 -40.20 -15.09
CA ILE A 44 -48.69 -39.96 -15.13
C ILE A 44 -49.26 -39.37 -13.80
N LEU A 45 -48.41 -39.10 -12.82
CA LEU A 45 -48.71 -38.65 -11.45
C LEU A 45 -49.11 -37.17 -11.32
N GLY A 46 -48.89 -36.34 -12.34
CA GLY A 46 -49.16 -34.88 -12.29
C GLY A 46 -50.64 -34.45 -12.37
N LYS A 47 -51.60 -35.35 -12.12
CA LYS A 47 -53.04 -34.98 -12.09
C LYS A 47 -53.66 -35.03 -10.70
N GLY A 48 -52.95 -35.57 -9.70
CA GLY A 48 -53.54 -35.97 -8.44
C GLY A 48 -54.56 -37.09 -8.65
N ALA A 49 -54.54 -38.11 -7.81
CA ALA A 49 -55.57 -39.15 -7.86
C ALA A 49 -56.81 -38.64 -7.11
N SER A 50 -58.00 -38.75 -7.72
CA SER A 50 -59.23 -38.32 -7.05
C SER A 50 -59.53 -39.31 -5.92
N ILE A 51 -59.87 -38.80 -4.75
CA ILE A 51 -60.26 -39.64 -3.62
C ILE A 51 -61.69 -40.15 -3.86
N LEU A 52 -61.85 -41.45 -4.05
CA LEU A 52 -63.16 -42.09 -4.20
C LEU A 52 -63.83 -42.31 -2.84
N SER A 53 -63.03 -42.72 -1.85
CA SER A 53 -63.51 -42.97 -0.50
C SER A 53 -62.36 -42.86 0.50
N ALA A 54 -62.72 -42.56 1.73
CA ALA A 54 -61.80 -42.51 2.85
C ALA A 54 -62.50 -43.14 4.05
N THR A 55 -61.88 -44.16 4.64
CA THR A 55 -62.46 -44.98 5.72
C THR A 55 -61.51 -45.06 6.89
N TRP A 56 -62.05 -45.06 8.11
CA TRP A 56 -61.25 -45.03 9.34
C TRP A 56 -61.46 -46.33 10.06
N SER A 57 -60.37 -46.92 10.52
CA SER A 57 -60.42 -48.00 11.50
C SER A 57 -59.86 -47.48 12.81
N TYR A 58 -60.60 -47.72 13.89
CA TYR A 58 -60.04 -47.72 15.24
C TYR A 58 -59.21 -49.01 15.42
N ASP A 59 -58.21 -48.95 16.29
CA ASP A 59 -57.27 -50.04 16.64
C ASP A 59 -56.30 -50.47 15.53
N VAL A 60 -55.15 -49.79 15.48
CA VAL A 60 -53.92 -50.42 14.97
C VAL A 60 -52.74 -50.00 15.84
N ASP A 61 -52.08 -50.98 16.47
CA ASP A 61 -50.69 -50.85 16.94
C ASP A 61 -49.81 -50.73 15.68
N VAL A 62 -49.55 -49.50 15.24
CA VAL A 62 -48.65 -49.27 14.11
C VAL A 62 -47.24 -49.08 14.69
N ASN A 63 -46.36 -50.05 14.43
CA ASN A 63 -44.94 -49.91 14.75
C ASN A 63 -44.33 -48.89 13.77
N VAL A 64 -44.32 -47.63 14.16
CA VAL A 64 -43.62 -46.54 13.46
C VAL A 64 -42.45 -46.12 14.33
N ASP A 65 -41.23 -46.18 13.79
CA ASP A 65 -39.92 -45.93 14.43
C ASP A 65 -39.70 -44.49 14.93
N ALA A 66 -40.68 -43.89 15.62
CA ALA A 66 -40.56 -42.56 16.20
C ALA A 66 -41.51 -42.38 17.41
N GLY A 67 -41.10 -42.87 18.58
CA GLY A 67 -41.56 -42.38 19.88
C GLY A 67 -42.97 -42.82 20.33
N ASP A 68 -43.01 -43.48 21.48
CA ASP A 68 -44.16 -43.94 22.27
C ASP A 68 -45.49 -43.18 22.11
N HIS A 69 -46.34 -43.59 21.16
CA HIS A 69 -47.78 -43.28 21.15
C HIS A 69 -48.58 -44.43 20.53
N GLN A 70 -49.10 -45.34 21.35
CA GLN A 70 -49.69 -46.63 20.93
C GLN A 70 -51.18 -46.60 20.53
N LYS A 71 -51.83 -45.43 20.42
CA LYS A 71 -53.26 -45.38 20.03
C LYS A 71 -53.54 -44.22 19.09
N GLY A 72 -54.12 -44.54 17.93
CA GLY A 72 -54.62 -43.58 16.95
C GLY A 72 -55.47 -44.27 15.90
N TYR A 73 -55.84 -43.52 14.87
CA TYR A 73 -56.70 -43.98 13.79
C TYR A 73 -55.86 -44.23 12.55
N THR A 74 -56.16 -45.31 11.84
CA THR A 74 -55.62 -45.53 10.49
C THR A 74 -56.66 -45.04 9.50
N VAL A 75 -56.26 -44.08 8.68
CA VAL A 75 -57.08 -43.57 7.57
C VAL A 75 -56.69 -44.33 6.32
N THR A 76 -57.63 -45.08 5.75
CA THR A 76 -57.47 -45.75 4.47
C THR A 76 -58.10 -44.91 3.38
N ILE A 77 -57.29 -44.49 2.41
CA ILE A 77 -57.75 -43.75 1.23
C ILE A 77 -57.83 -44.68 0.04
N THR A 78 -58.93 -44.61 -0.70
CA THR A 78 -59.09 -45.27 -2.00
C THR A 78 -59.17 -44.21 -3.09
N THR A 79 -58.38 -44.37 -4.15
CA THR A 79 -58.32 -43.44 -5.27
C THR A 79 -58.95 -43.99 -6.55
N ASP A 80 -59.27 -43.09 -7.47
CA ASP A 80 -59.91 -43.36 -8.77
C ASP A 80 -59.07 -44.18 -9.75
N ASN A 81 -57.75 -44.19 -9.55
CA ASN A 81 -56.80 -44.99 -10.31
C ASN A 81 -55.73 -45.59 -9.40
N HIS A 82 -55.03 -46.60 -9.94
CA HIS A 82 -53.80 -47.12 -9.34
C HIS A 82 -52.82 -45.96 -9.15
N HIS A 83 -52.34 -45.78 -7.92
CA HIS A 83 -51.38 -44.75 -7.57
C HIS A 83 -49.99 -45.39 -7.48
N TYR A 84 -48.93 -44.70 -7.94
CA TYR A 84 -47.54 -45.17 -7.79
C TYR A 84 -46.97 -44.79 -6.41
N LEU A 85 -47.80 -44.85 -5.38
CA LEU A 85 -47.41 -44.55 -4.01
C LEU A 85 -46.80 -45.80 -3.35
N TYR A 86 -45.70 -45.62 -2.62
CA TYR A 86 -44.97 -46.68 -1.93
C TYR A 86 -44.94 -46.44 -0.41
N ASN A 87 -44.86 -47.52 0.36
CA ASN A 87 -44.68 -47.42 1.81
C ASN A 87 -43.49 -46.53 2.17
N GLY A 88 -43.74 -45.49 2.96
CA GLY A 88 -42.73 -44.50 3.34
C GLY A 88 -42.80 -43.18 2.57
N ASP A 89 -43.54 -43.11 1.47
CA ASP A 89 -43.79 -41.84 0.76
C ASP A 89 -44.57 -40.86 1.64
N TYR A 90 -44.41 -39.57 1.34
CA TYR A 90 -45.18 -38.51 1.99
C TYR A 90 -46.18 -37.93 0.99
N VAL A 91 -47.42 -37.75 1.41
CA VAL A 91 -48.51 -37.24 0.56
C VAL A 91 -49.25 -36.10 1.24
N THR A 92 -49.69 -35.13 0.45
CA THR A 92 -50.60 -34.06 0.91
C THR A 92 -52.02 -34.40 0.47
N VAL A 93 -52.96 -34.36 1.40
CA VAL A 93 -54.37 -34.74 1.18
C VAL A 93 -55.27 -33.50 1.28
N GLU A 94 -55.96 -33.15 0.19
CA GLU A 94 -56.94 -32.06 0.20
C GLU A 94 -58.25 -32.46 0.88
N GLY A 95 -58.99 -31.48 1.41
CA GLY A 95 -60.36 -31.69 1.90
C GLY A 95 -60.49 -32.38 3.26
N LEU A 96 -59.41 -32.41 4.04
CA LEU A 96 -59.48 -32.74 5.47
C LEU A 96 -60.38 -31.71 6.18
N GLY A 97 -61.41 -32.19 6.87
CA GLY A 97 -62.45 -31.36 7.48
C GLY A 97 -61.88 -30.25 8.36
N ARG A 98 -62.33 -29.02 8.11
CA ARG A 98 -61.86 -27.76 8.74
C ARG A 98 -62.05 -27.69 10.26
N ASP A 99 -62.85 -28.59 10.84
CA ASP A 99 -63.25 -28.56 12.25
C ASP A 99 -62.45 -29.52 13.14
N SER A 100 -61.48 -30.26 12.60
CA SER A 100 -60.58 -31.08 13.41
C SER A 100 -59.41 -30.21 13.90
N GLY A 101 -59.60 -29.58 15.07
CA GLY A 101 -58.80 -28.49 15.63
C GLY A 101 -57.27 -28.65 15.80
N TYR A 102 -56.63 -29.61 15.16
CA TYR A 102 -55.18 -29.80 15.13
C TYR A 102 -54.61 -30.22 13.76
N PHE A 103 -55.44 -30.35 12.72
CA PHE A 103 -54.97 -30.61 11.37
C PHE A 103 -54.89 -29.31 10.60
N SER A 104 -53.69 -28.93 10.14
CA SER A 104 -53.61 -27.94 9.06
C SER A 104 -54.40 -28.51 7.87
N ALA A 105 -55.40 -27.78 7.37
CA ALA A 105 -55.98 -28.11 6.08
C ALA A 105 -54.83 -28.30 5.08
N ASN A 106 -54.73 -29.48 4.45
CA ASN A 106 -53.63 -29.89 3.56
C ASN A 106 -52.31 -30.30 4.26
N GLY A 107 -52.39 -31.07 5.35
CA GLY A 107 -51.21 -31.66 5.99
C GLY A 107 -50.50 -32.73 5.14
N THR A 108 -49.17 -32.84 5.29
CA THR A 108 -48.34 -33.89 4.67
C THR A 108 -48.27 -35.12 5.60
N HIS A 109 -48.64 -36.30 5.09
CA HIS A 109 -48.72 -37.55 5.84
C HIS A 109 -47.80 -38.62 5.26
N LYS A 110 -47.10 -39.36 6.13
CA LYS A 110 -46.33 -40.54 5.73
C LYS A 110 -47.29 -41.71 5.50
N ILE A 111 -47.17 -42.38 4.36
CA ILE A 111 -48.05 -43.50 4.01
C ILE A 111 -47.46 -44.85 4.43
N ALA A 112 -48.36 -45.76 4.76
CA ALA A 112 -48.14 -47.16 5.06
C ALA A 112 -49.16 -48.03 4.30
N ASN A 113 -48.86 -49.31 4.11
CA ASN A 113 -49.72 -50.29 3.43
C ASN A 113 -50.27 -49.82 2.07
N ALA A 114 -49.43 -49.17 1.24
CA ALA A 114 -49.78 -48.79 -0.12
C ALA A 114 -49.87 -50.05 -0.99
N SER A 115 -51.06 -50.31 -1.52
CA SER A 115 -51.38 -51.43 -2.39
C SER A 115 -52.43 -51.01 -3.41
N GLY A 116 -52.04 -50.99 -4.68
CA GLY A 116 -52.96 -50.74 -5.77
C GLY A 116 -53.43 -49.29 -5.86
N ASN A 117 -54.73 -49.09 -5.67
CA ASN A 117 -55.37 -47.78 -5.56
C ASN A 117 -55.72 -47.44 -4.10
N GLN A 118 -55.11 -48.12 -3.13
CA GLN A 118 -55.30 -47.87 -1.72
C GLN A 118 -53.98 -47.63 -0.98
N PHE A 119 -54.00 -46.73 -0.01
CA PHE A 119 -52.94 -46.58 0.97
C PHE A 119 -53.52 -46.16 2.32
N THR A 120 -52.72 -46.32 3.36
CA THR A 120 -53.08 -45.93 4.72
C THR A 120 -52.13 -44.88 5.26
N TYR A 121 -52.61 -44.01 6.14
CA TYR A 121 -51.74 -43.15 6.95
C TYR A 121 -52.31 -43.04 8.37
N PHE A 122 -51.43 -42.73 9.31
CA PHE A 122 -51.78 -42.66 10.73
C PHE A 122 -52.14 -41.25 11.16
N VAL A 123 -53.19 -41.12 11.99
CA VAL A 123 -53.58 -39.87 12.63
C VAL A 123 -53.86 -40.09 14.13
N ARG A 124 -53.52 -39.10 14.95
CA ARG A 124 -53.53 -39.23 16.42
C ARG A 124 -54.89 -39.06 17.08
N GLU A 125 -55.85 -38.37 16.47
CA GLU A 125 -57.14 -38.03 17.09
C GLU A 125 -58.33 -38.30 16.15
N GLN A 126 -59.50 -38.56 16.73
CA GLN A 126 -60.75 -38.78 16.00
C GLN A 126 -61.31 -37.43 15.52
N PRO A 127 -61.63 -37.25 14.24
CA PRO A 127 -62.35 -36.09 13.74
C PRO A 127 -63.80 -36.22 14.15
N ASP A 128 -64.44 -35.08 14.37
CA ASP A 128 -65.85 -34.98 14.77
C ASP A 128 -66.84 -35.41 13.66
N ALA A 129 -66.34 -35.88 12.51
CA ALA A 129 -67.14 -36.24 11.33
C ALA A 129 -67.23 -37.76 11.11
N SER A 130 -68.37 -38.20 10.56
CA SER A 130 -68.61 -39.59 10.15
C SER A 130 -67.75 -40.05 8.97
N SER A 131 -67.04 -39.12 8.31
CA SER A 131 -66.02 -39.38 7.29
C SER A 131 -64.80 -38.48 7.51
N PRO A 132 -63.55 -38.97 7.36
CA PRO A 132 -62.30 -38.18 7.32
C PRO A 132 -62.31 -36.92 6.48
N ILE A 133 -62.89 -37.08 5.31
CA ILE A 133 -62.64 -36.30 4.11
C ILE A 133 -64.00 -36.22 3.45
N ASP A 134 -64.38 -35.00 3.14
CA ASP A 134 -65.58 -34.75 2.36
C ASP A 134 -65.29 -35.01 0.88
N VAL A 135 -65.56 -36.24 0.45
CA VAL A 135 -65.38 -36.65 -0.95
C VAL A 135 -66.32 -35.95 -1.93
N THR A 136 -67.36 -35.24 -1.43
CA THR A 136 -68.30 -34.52 -2.32
C THR A 136 -67.67 -33.28 -2.97
N ASN A 137 -66.53 -32.80 -2.45
CA ASN A 137 -65.79 -31.67 -2.99
C ASN A 137 -64.61 -32.06 -3.91
N ASN A 138 -64.56 -33.30 -4.41
CA ASN A 138 -63.48 -33.84 -5.26
C ASN A 138 -62.05 -33.63 -4.71
N PRO A 139 -61.78 -34.03 -3.45
CA PRO A 139 -60.45 -33.89 -2.87
C PRO A 139 -59.41 -34.75 -3.61
N ARG A 140 -58.19 -34.22 -3.72
CA ARG A 140 -57.05 -34.85 -4.41
C ARG A 140 -55.89 -35.12 -3.47
N ILE A 141 -54.98 -35.97 -3.92
CA ILE A 141 -53.72 -36.31 -3.24
C ILE A 141 -52.53 -35.96 -4.14
N TYR A 142 -51.51 -35.35 -3.53
CA TYR A 142 -50.25 -34.98 -4.19
C TYR A 142 -49.04 -35.62 -3.48
N LEU A 143 -47.97 -35.89 -4.23
CA LEU A 143 -46.70 -36.37 -3.69
C LEU A 143 -45.98 -35.22 -2.96
N ALA A 144 -45.16 -35.51 -1.94
CA ALA A 144 -44.40 -34.48 -1.22
C ALA A 144 -43.28 -33.83 -2.05
N HIS A 145 -42.84 -32.64 -1.63
CA HIS A 145 -41.77 -31.87 -2.29
C HIS A 145 -40.45 -32.65 -2.34
N PRO A 146 -39.61 -32.48 -3.39
CA PRO A 146 -38.27 -33.04 -3.44
C PRO A 146 -37.42 -32.58 -2.25
N SER A 147 -36.48 -33.41 -1.79
CA SER A 147 -35.54 -33.04 -0.73
C SER A 147 -34.64 -31.88 -1.15
N TYR A 148 -34.26 -31.03 -0.20
CA TYR A 148 -33.23 -30.02 -0.46
C TYR A 148 -31.91 -30.68 -0.92
N GLY A 149 -31.24 -30.07 -1.89
CA GLY A 149 -30.06 -30.59 -2.57
C GLY A 149 -30.36 -31.42 -3.82
N THR A 150 -31.62 -31.73 -4.13
CA THR A 150 -31.99 -32.49 -5.35
C THR A 150 -31.68 -31.67 -6.61
N ALA A 151 -31.11 -32.31 -7.64
CA ALA A 151 -30.83 -31.66 -8.92
C ALA A 151 -32.10 -31.16 -9.60
N HIS A 152 -31.98 -30.07 -10.38
CA HIS A 152 -33.09 -29.51 -11.13
C HIS A 152 -33.68 -30.54 -12.11
N PRO A 153 -35.02 -30.67 -12.23
CA PRO A 153 -35.65 -31.67 -13.10
C PRO A 153 -35.28 -31.54 -14.59
N ASP A 154 -35.10 -30.30 -15.07
CA ASP A 154 -34.56 -30.00 -16.40
C ASP A 154 -33.03 -29.91 -16.32
N THR A 155 -32.36 -31.06 -16.36
CA THR A 155 -30.90 -31.14 -16.32
C THR A 155 -30.23 -30.74 -17.64
N GLU A 156 -30.97 -30.57 -18.74
CA GLU A 156 -30.41 -30.09 -20.00
C GLU A 156 -30.23 -28.57 -19.99
N LYS A 157 -31.23 -27.85 -19.45
CA LYS A 157 -31.20 -26.40 -19.32
C LYS A 157 -30.48 -25.93 -18.05
N PHE A 158 -30.62 -26.67 -16.96
CA PHE A 158 -30.05 -26.32 -15.65
C PHE A 158 -29.24 -27.50 -15.04
N PRO A 159 -28.18 -27.97 -15.72
CA PRO A 159 -27.43 -29.19 -15.34
C PRO A 159 -26.78 -29.14 -13.96
N ARG A 160 -26.62 -27.95 -13.38
CA ARG A 160 -25.80 -27.71 -12.17
C ARG A 160 -26.59 -27.11 -11.03
N HIS A 161 -27.90 -26.96 -11.18
CA HIS A 161 -28.76 -26.31 -10.22
C HIS A 161 -29.38 -27.33 -9.28
N LYS A 162 -29.38 -27.04 -7.98
CA LYS A 162 -29.95 -27.90 -6.93
C LYS A 162 -31.01 -27.13 -6.15
N LEU A 163 -32.10 -27.81 -5.79
CA LEU A 163 -33.21 -27.24 -5.01
C LEU A 163 -32.69 -26.83 -3.63
N CYS A 164 -32.71 -25.54 -3.32
CA CYS A 164 -32.23 -25.02 -2.05
C CYS A 164 -33.36 -24.67 -1.08
N HIS A 165 -34.50 -24.23 -1.60
CA HIS A 165 -35.61 -23.80 -0.75
C HIS A 165 -36.97 -23.95 -1.45
N VAL A 166 -38.01 -24.20 -0.68
CA VAL A 166 -39.40 -24.23 -1.15
C VAL A 166 -40.23 -23.30 -0.28
N LYS A 167 -40.77 -22.25 -0.89
CA LYS A 167 -41.59 -21.25 -0.22
C LYS A 167 -43.04 -21.37 -0.67
N GLN A 168 -43.98 -21.38 0.27
CA GLN A 168 -45.40 -21.28 -0.07
C GLN A 168 -45.71 -19.86 -0.57
N ALA A 169 -46.19 -19.75 -1.81
CA ALA A 169 -46.40 -18.47 -2.49
C ALA A 169 -47.81 -17.91 -2.31
N ASP A 170 -48.77 -18.74 -1.90
CA ASP A 170 -50.16 -18.34 -1.67
C ASP A 170 -50.72 -18.80 -0.31
N PRO A 171 -51.69 -18.07 0.29
CA PRO A 171 -52.28 -18.43 1.58
C PRO A 171 -53.01 -19.78 1.60
N ASN A 172 -53.38 -20.31 0.43
CA ASN A 172 -54.15 -21.55 0.29
C ASN A 172 -53.26 -22.77 0.01
N GLY A 173 -51.96 -22.59 -0.21
CA GLY A 173 -51.00 -23.68 -0.43
C GLY A 173 -51.12 -24.34 -1.81
N LEU A 174 -51.67 -23.62 -2.80
CA LEU A 174 -51.86 -24.09 -4.16
C LEU A 174 -50.64 -23.77 -5.05
N THR A 175 -49.73 -22.90 -4.61
CA THR A 175 -48.54 -22.51 -5.36
C THR A 175 -47.31 -22.44 -4.47
N PHE A 176 -46.20 -22.95 -4.97
CA PHE A 176 -44.91 -22.95 -4.30
C PHE A 176 -43.85 -22.30 -5.19
N GLN A 177 -42.90 -21.60 -4.59
CA GLN A 177 -41.69 -21.09 -5.25
C GLN A 177 -40.53 -22.01 -4.87
N TYR A 178 -40.00 -22.71 -5.87
CA TYR A 178 -38.84 -23.58 -5.72
C TYR A 178 -37.61 -22.82 -6.12
N TYR A 179 -36.71 -22.58 -5.18
CA TYR A 179 -35.46 -21.87 -5.40
C TYR A 179 -34.37 -22.88 -5.73
N TYR A 180 -33.60 -22.60 -6.77
CA TYR A 180 -32.46 -23.41 -7.18
C TYR A 180 -31.19 -22.60 -7.28
N ALA A 181 -30.08 -23.18 -6.82
CA ALA A 181 -28.76 -22.56 -6.87
C ALA A 181 -27.74 -23.44 -7.61
N ALA A 182 -26.83 -22.82 -8.36
CA ALA A 182 -25.79 -23.51 -9.13
C ALA A 182 -24.58 -23.95 -8.29
N ASP A 183 -23.98 -25.09 -8.66
CA ASP A 183 -22.74 -25.61 -8.05
C ASP A 183 -21.51 -24.72 -8.34
N ARG A 184 -20.53 -24.74 -7.41
CA ARG A 184 -19.39 -23.80 -7.25
C ARG A 184 -18.41 -23.73 -8.43
N LEU A 185 -18.36 -24.76 -9.28
CA LEU A 185 -17.21 -25.07 -10.14
C LEU A 185 -16.86 -24.01 -11.22
N HIS A 186 -17.74 -23.04 -11.51
CA HIS A 186 -17.54 -22.02 -12.57
C HIS A 186 -17.78 -20.58 -12.08
N GLN A 187 -17.95 -20.37 -10.77
CA GLN A 187 -18.23 -19.03 -10.23
C GLN A 187 -17.08 -18.03 -10.48
N ASP A 188 -15.86 -18.52 -10.67
CA ASP A 188 -14.68 -17.71 -11.01
C ASP A 188 -14.77 -17.00 -12.37
N ASP A 189 -15.61 -17.50 -13.29
CA ASP A 189 -15.68 -16.96 -14.66
C ASP A 189 -16.40 -15.61 -14.75
N TYR A 190 -17.24 -15.27 -13.78
CA TYR A 190 -18.15 -14.12 -13.88
C TYR A 190 -18.40 -13.37 -12.56
N ASN A 191 -18.07 -13.93 -11.40
CA ASN A 191 -18.32 -13.28 -10.10
C ASN A 191 -17.13 -12.45 -9.61
N PHE A 192 -16.68 -11.48 -10.41
CA PHE A 192 -15.64 -10.54 -10.00
C PHE A 192 -16.07 -9.10 -10.29
N GLU A 193 -15.65 -8.18 -9.41
CA GLU A 193 -15.83 -6.75 -9.58
C GLU A 193 -14.51 -6.03 -9.31
N PHE A 194 -14.22 -5.00 -10.11
CA PHE A 194 -13.11 -4.09 -9.83
C PHE A 194 -13.55 -3.10 -8.76
N SER A 195 -12.70 -2.87 -7.79
CA SER A 195 -12.91 -1.94 -6.69
C SER A 195 -11.59 -1.28 -6.30
N GLN A 196 -11.63 -0.47 -5.24
CA GLN A 196 -10.44 0.08 -4.61
C GLN A 196 -10.51 -0.21 -3.12
N ALA A 197 -9.43 -0.76 -2.56
CA ALA A 197 -9.31 -0.93 -1.12
C ALA A 197 -8.27 0.04 -0.57
N ASP A 198 -8.59 0.60 0.59
CA ASP A 198 -7.61 1.27 1.43
C ASP A 198 -6.94 0.23 2.32
N PHE A 199 -5.63 0.05 2.14
CA PHE A 199 -4.83 -0.80 2.98
C PHE A 199 -3.63 -0.03 3.53
N GLY A 200 -3.67 0.26 4.83
CA GLY A 200 -2.63 1.03 5.50
C GLY A 200 -2.60 2.53 5.17
N GLY A 201 -3.68 3.09 4.61
CA GLY A 201 -3.75 4.48 4.13
C GLY A 201 -3.52 4.61 2.62
N ASN A 202 -3.19 3.51 1.95
CA ASN A 202 -2.89 3.45 0.52
C ASN A 202 -4.03 2.81 -0.26
N LYS A 203 -4.36 3.43 -1.39
CA LYS A 203 -5.40 2.92 -2.29
C LYS A 203 -4.77 1.97 -3.29
N TYR A 204 -5.16 0.70 -3.21
CA TYR A 204 -4.81 -0.32 -4.19
C TYR A 204 -6.02 -0.62 -5.05
N ASP A 205 -5.78 -0.86 -6.33
CA ASP A 205 -6.79 -1.44 -7.20
C ASP A 205 -7.06 -2.87 -6.74
N THR A 206 -8.33 -3.21 -6.54
CA THR A 206 -8.73 -4.52 -6.05
C THR A 206 -9.69 -5.22 -6.98
N VAL A 207 -9.65 -6.54 -6.91
CA VAL A 207 -10.63 -7.42 -7.52
C VAL A 207 -11.33 -8.15 -6.38
N VAL A 208 -12.63 -7.94 -6.25
CA VAL A 208 -13.46 -8.66 -5.29
C VAL A 208 -14.14 -9.81 -6.01
N ARG A 209 -13.85 -11.03 -5.60
CA ARG A 209 -14.56 -12.22 -6.08
C ARG A 209 -15.59 -12.67 -5.07
N THR A 210 -16.81 -12.90 -5.53
CA THR A 210 -17.93 -13.28 -4.66
C THR A 210 -18.38 -14.70 -4.95
N TYR A 211 -18.37 -15.56 -3.94
CA TYR A 211 -18.77 -16.95 -4.06
C TYR A 211 -19.96 -17.26 -3.15
N VAL A 212 -20.87 -18.10 -3.65
CA VAL A 212 -21.92 -18.72 -2.83
C VAL A 212 -21.47 -20.14 -2.53
N THR A 213 -21.29 -20.44 -1.24
CA THR A 213 -20.79 -21.72 -0.76
C THR A 213 -21.75 -22.29 0.28
N LEU A 214 -21.82 -23.62 0.37
CA LEU A 214 -22.57 -24.27 1.45
C LEU A 214 -21.92 -23.92 2.79
N ARG A 215 -22.74 -23.68 3.80
CA ARG A 215 -22.25 -23.38 5.15
C ARG A 215 -21.40 -24.52 5.72
N SER A 216 -21.69 -25.78 5.35
CA SER A 216 -20.91 -26.97 5.73
C SER A 216 -19.50 -26.99 5.14
N ASP A 217 -19.29 -26.29 4.04
CA ASP A 217 -18.06 -26.34 3.25
C ASP A 217 -17.20 -25.09 3.45
N PHE A 218 -17.73 -24.10 4.17
CA PHE A 218 -17.01 -22.90 4.54
C PHE A 218 -16.20 -23.14 5.82
N PHE A 219 -14.87 -23.11 5.67
CA PHE A 219 -13.93 -23.11 6.78
C PHE A 219 -13.16 -21.79 6.77
N ASP A 220 -13.19 -21.08 7.90
CA ASP A 220 -12.40 -19.86 8.10
C ASP A 220 -10.89 -20.20 8.02
N THR A 221 -10.52 -21.35 8.59
CA THR A 221 -9.16 -21.90 8.58
C THR A 221 -8.84 -22.74 7.34
N ASP A 222 -9.49 -22.49 6.19
CA ASP A 222 -9.21 -23.22 4.96
C ASP A 222 -7.77 -22.95 4.49
N ASP A 223 -6.94 -23.98 4.51
CA ASP A 223 -5.53 -23.91 4.10
C ASP A 223 -5.35 -23.64 2.60
N LYS A 224 -6.40 -23.77 1.79
CA LYS A 224 -6.36 -23.58 0.34
C LYS A 224 -6.38 -22.12 -0.09
N TYR A 225 -6.82 -21.22 0.78
CA TYR A 225 -7.03 -19.80 0.46
C TYR A 225 -6.52 -18.92 1.61
N LYS A 226 -5.19 -18.74 1.64
CA LYS A 226 -4.48 -17.94 2.63
C LYS A 226 -4.20 -16.55 2.09
N ALA A 227 -4.12 -15.56 2.98
CA ALA A 227 -3.60 -14.26 2.60
C ALA A 227 -2.23 -14.42 1.93
N GLY A 228 -1.96 -13.61 0.91
CA GLY A 228 -0.76 -13.72 0.08
C GLY A 228 -0.84 -14.70 -1.10
N ASP A 229 -1.84 -15.61 -1.14
CA ASP A 229 -1.98 -16.53 -2.28
C ASP A 229 -2.29 -15.76 -3.58
N PRO A 230 -1.73 -16.19 -4.73
CA PRO A 230 -2.00 -15.55 -6.01
C PRO A 230 -3.46 -15.74 -6.42
N MET A 231 -4.05 -14.71 -7.03
CA MET A 231 -5.38 -14.82 -7.62
C MET A 231 -5.36 -15.82 -8.77
N PRO A 232 -6.31 -16.77 -8.84
CA PRO A 232 -6.45 -17.66 -9.99
C PRO A 232 -6.68 -16.87 -11.29
N ASP A 233 -5.97 -17.21 -12.35
CA ASP A 233 -6.16 -16.65 -13.70
C ASP A 233 -7.39 -17.28 -14.39
N VAL A 234 -8.57 -16.96 -13.87
CA VAL A 234 -9.87 -17.43 -14.37
C VAL A 234 -10.85 -16.26 -14.34
N PRO A 235 -11.47 -15.85 -15.47
CA PRO A 235 -11.21 -16.31 -16.82
C PRO A 235 -9.76 -16.03 -17.24
N ALA A 236 -9.17 -16.95 -18.02
CA ALA A 236 -7.79 -16.83 -18.43
C ALA A 236 -7.53 -15.51 -19.16
N SER A 237 -6.43 -14.83 -18.78
CA SER A 237 -6.01 -13.55 -19.36
C SER A 237 -6.98 -12.38 -19.16
N GLN A 238 -7.94 -12.49 -18.22
CA GLN A 238 -8.82 -11.37 -17.86
C GLN A 238 -8.10 -10.34 -16.96
N PHE A 239 -7.04 -10.77 -16.28
CA PHE A 239 -6.26 -9.94 -15.35
C PHE A 239 -4.81 -9.88 -15.84
N GLU A 240 -4.40 -8.72 -16.35
CA GLU A 240 -3.05 -8.52 -16.90
C GLU A 240 -1.97 -8.38 -15.81
N ASP A 241 -2.40 -8.12 -14.57
CA ASP A 241 -1.53 -7.84 -13.43
C ASP A 241 -1.52 -8.96 -12.38
N GLU A 242 -0.49 -8.96 -11.53
CA GLU A 242 -0.41 -9.87 -10.38
C GLU A 242 -1.28 -9.36 -9.23
N TYR A 243 -2.35 -10.10 -8.95
CA TYR A 243 -3.23 -9.86 -7.81
C TYR A 243 -2.99 -10.92 -6.74
N ILE A 244 -2.93 -10.50 -5.48
CA ILE A 244 -2.73 -11.40 -4.34
C ILE A 244 -3.87 -11.26 -3.34
N LEU A 245 -4.22 -12.37 -2.68
CA LEU A 245 -5.35 -12.44 -1.76
C LEU A 245 -5.04 -11.60 -0.51
N MET A 246 -5.80 -10.52 -0.30
CA MET A 246 -5.69 -9.66 0.87
C MET A 246 -6.35 -10.31 2.08
N THR A 247 -7.62 -10.68 1.90
CA THR A 247 -8.49 -11.17 2.96
C THR A 247 -9.70 -11.91 2.39
N ARG A 248 -10.34 -12.71 3.25
CA ARG A 248 -11.59 -13.41 2.99
C ARG A 248 -12.63 -12.90 3.98
N GLN A 249 -13.83 -12.63 3.49
CA GLN A 249 -14.94 -12.17 4.31
C GLN A 249 -16.16 -13.04 4.11
N GLN A 250 -16.75 -13.47 5.22
CA GLN A 250 -18.06 -14.11 5.20
C GLN A 250 -19.15 -13.06 5.33
N LYS A 251 -20.12 -13.07 4.41
CA LYS A 251 -21.33 -12.26 4.45
C LYS A 251 -22.57 -13.15 4.42
N ARG A 252 -23.63 -12.65 5.05
CA ARG A 252 -24.97 -13.22 4.90
C ARG A 252 -25.52 -12.88 3.52
N ILE A 253 -26.33 -13.76 2.95
CA ILE A 253 -27.02 -13.55 1.68
C ILE A 253 -28.13 -12.51 1.85
N GLY A 254 -28.73 -12.43 3.05
CA GLY A 254 -29.79 -11.46 3.36
C GLY A 254 -31.21 -12.00 3.22
N ASP A 255 -31.35 -13.30 3.00
CA ASP A 255 -32.60 -14.06 2.99
C ASP A 255 -32.51 -15.17 4.05
N ALA A 256 -33.50 -15.25 4.95
CA ALA A 256 -33.39 -16.07 6.15
C ALA A 256 -33.36 -17.58 5.82
N GLU A 257 -34.04 -17.95 4.74
CA GLU A 257 -34.18 -19.31 4.29
C GLU A 257 -32.90 -19.79 3.57
N LEU A 258 -32.27 -18.92 2.78
CA LEU A 258 -30.99 -19.22 2.12
C LEU A 258 -29.80 -19.13 3.08
N ASP A 259 -29.81 -18.21 4.04
CA ASP A 259 -28.80 -18.09 5.08
C ASP A 259 -28.69 -19.36 5.93
N GLY A 260 -29.75 -20.16 6.01
CA GLY A 260 -29.75 -21.45 6.71
C GLY A 260 -28.77 -22.46 6.11
N LEU A 261 -28.58 -22.45 4.78
CA LEU A 261 -27.80 -23.46 4.06
C LEU A 261 -26.55 -22.90 3.37
N PHE A 262 -26.56 -21.63 2.95
CA PHE A 262 -25.50 -21.00 2.18
C PHE A 262 -24.91 -19.78 2.86
N VAL A 263 -23.69 -19.42 2.45
CA VAL A 263 -22.96 -18.24 2.89
C VAL A 263 -22.27 -17.59 1.68
N VAL A 264 -22.16 -16.26 1.72
CA VAL A 264 -21.38 -15.52 0.74
C VAL A 264 -19.94 -15.42 1.24
N GLU A 265 -19.00 -15.97 0.48
CA GLU A 265 -17.57 -15.77 0.68
C GLU A 265 -17.09 -14.70 -0.30
N GLN A 266 -16.62 -13.57 0.20
CA GLN A 266 -15.93 -12.56 -0.61
C GLN A 266 -14.43 -12.70 -0.44
N ARG A 267 -13.72 -12.82 -1.54
CA ARG A 267 -12.25 -12.82 -1.60
C ARG A 267 -11.81 -11.52 -2.20
N ILE A 268 -11.06 -10.74 -1.43
CA ILE A 268 -10.59 -9.43 -1.88
C ILE A 268 -9.12 -9.60 -2.26
N TYR A 269 -8.83 -9.45 -3.54
CA TYR A 269 -7.47 -9.46 -4.06
C TYR A 269 -7.04 -8.02 -4.35
N PHE A 270 -5.78 -7.69 -4.14
CA PHE A 270 -5.24 -6.39 -4.50
C PHE A 270 -4.08 -6.53 -5.47
N LYS A 271 -3.95 -5.52 -6.34
CA LYS A 271 -2.85 -5.45 -7.30
C LYS A 271 -1.55 -5.21 -6.55
N ARG A 272 -0.61 -6.15 -6.66
CA ARG A 272 0.69 -6.03 -6.00
C ARG A 272 1.58 -5.08 -6.78
N VAL A 273 1.68 -3.83 -6.33
CA VAL A 273 2.54 -2.81 -6.94
C VAL A 273 3.22 -2.00 -5.87
N GLU A 274 4.48 -1.64 -6.10
CA GLU A 274 5.17 -0.64 -5.30
C GLU A 274 4.61 0.75 -5.61
N ILE A 275 4.15 1.46 -4.59
CA ILE A 275 3.65 2.82 -4.75
C ILE A 275 4.82 3.77 -4.54
N SER A 276 5.14 4.57 -5.55
CA SER A 276 6.18 5.60 -5.45
C SER A 276 5.58 7.00 -5.56
N THR A 277 5.95 7.89 -4.63
CA THR A 277 5.66 9.32 -4.70
C THR A 277 6.96 10.10 -4.81
N ALA A 278 6.99 11.12 -5.68
CA ALA A 278 8.16 11.95 -5.90
C ALA A 278 7.84 13.40 -5.52
N SER A 279 8.74 14.05 -4.79
CA SER A 279 8.64 15.47 -4.43
C SER A 279 9.94 16.19 -4.73
N TYR A 280 9.85 17.46 -5.12
CA TYR A 280 11.02 18.30 -5.33
C TYR A 280 11.44 18.95 -4.01
N ASP A 281 12.72 18.90 -3.71
CA ASP A 281 13.31 19.49 -2.52
C ASP A 281 14.11 20.74 -2.85
N GLU A 282 13.62 21.89 -2.42
CA GLU A 282 14.25 23.19 -2.64
C GLU A 282 15.61 23.32 -1.94
N THR A 283 15.83 22.60 -0.84
CA THR A 283 17.07 22.73 -0.06
C THR A 283 18.25 22.10 -0.80
N THR A 284 18.00 20.96 -1.45
CA THR A 284 19.02 20.17 -2.13
C THR A 284 18.95 20.28 -3.66
N GLU A 285 17.93 20.97 -4.17
CA GLU A 285 17.63 21.15 -5.60
C GLU A 285 17.51 19.82 -6.37
N GLY A 286 16.90 18.82 -5.73
CA GLY A 286 16.72 17.49 -6.31
C GLY A 286 15.38 16.84 -5.96
N THR A 287 15.10 15.70 -6.58
CA THR A 287 13.87 14.94 -6.33
C THR A 287 14.09 13.91 -5.24
N LEU A 288 13.24 13.94 -4.22
CA LEU A 288 13.12 12.91 -3.20
C LEU A 288 12.01 11.95 -3.60
N VAL A 289 12.25 10.65 -3.49
CA VAL A 289 11.24 9.63 -3.75
C VAL A 289 10.94 8.89 -2.45
N GLN A 290 9.66 8.66 -2.22
CA GLN A 290 9.18 7.72 -1.22
C GLN A 290 8.57 6.52 -1.94
N THR A 291 9.04 5.33 -1.61
CA THR A 291 8.52 4.06 -2.11
C THR A 291 7.90 3.27 -0.97
N GLU A 292 6.74 2.71 -1.22
CA GLU A 292 5.98 1.90 -0.28
C GLU A 292 5.77 0.51 -0.86
N THR A 293 6.29 -0.49 -0.15
CA THR A 293 6.25 -1.89 -0.56
C THR A 293 5.54 -2.70 0.52
N LEU A 294 4.53 -3.47 0.10
CA LEU A 294 3.82 -4.40 0.97
C LEU A 294 4.50 -5.77 0.98
N TYR A 295 4.59 -6.33 2.18
CA TYR A 295 5.13 -7.66 2.45
C TYR A 295 4.09 -8.48 3.20
N HIS A 296 3.88 -9.70 2.73
CA HIS A 296 3.10 -10.72 3.43
C HIS A 296 3.99 -11.49 4.42
N ARG A 297 3.40 -12.03 5.49
CA ARG A 297 4.08 -12.90 6.45
C ARG A 297 4.80 -14.05 5.73
N GLY A 298 6.05 -14.31 6.14
CA GLY A 298 6.93 -15.31 5.55
C GLY A 298 7.69 -14.83 4.31
N GLU A 299 7.37 -13.65 3.76
CA GLU A 299 8.15 -13.06 2.68
C GLU A 299 9.46 -12.46 3.19
N ARG A 300 10.47 -12.46 2.34
CA ARG A 300 11.82 -12.02 2.71
C ARG A 300 12.00 -10.53 2.46
N TYR A 301 12.56 -9.84 3.45
CA TYR A 301 12.95 -8.44 3.32
C TYR A 301 14.40 -8.31 2.86
N ASN A 302 14.59 -7.74 1.66
CA ASN A 302 15.89 -7.33 1.09
C ASN A 302 17.07 -8.30 1.33
N SER A 303 16.81 -9.61 1.25
CA SER A 303 17.79 -10.65 1.56
C SER A 303 17.45 -11.96 0.86
N THR A 304 18.49 -12.68 0.46
CA THR A 304 18.37 -14.04 -0.08
C THR A 304 18.37 -15.11 1.02
N GLN A 305 18.65 -14.73 2.27
CA GLN A 305 18.70 -15.66 3.40
C GLN A 305 17.28 -16.08 3.82
N ALA A 306 17.10 -17.38 4.08
CA ALA A 306 15.78 -17.94 4.39
C ALA A 306 15.16 -17.41 5.68
N GLU A 307 15.97 -16.97 6.63
CA GLU A 307 15.50 -16.51 7.92
C GLU A 307 15.10 -15.02 7.94
N ALA A 308 15.43 -14.26 6.88
CA ALA A 308 15.17 -12.82 6.80
C ALA A 308 13.72 -12.52 6.42
N VAL A 309 12.78 -13.18 7.11
CA VAL A 309 11.33 -13.02 6.93
C VAL A 309 10.84 -11.74 7.61
N ILE A 310 9.89 -11.06 6.98
CA ILE A 310 9.48 -9.70 7.36
C ILE A 310 8.97 -9.61 8.81
N GLU A 311 8.26 -10.62 9.31
CA GLU A 311 7.74 -10.65 10.68
C GLU A 311 8.83 -10.68 11.76
N ARG A 312 10.04 -11.11 11.39
CA ARG A 312 11.22 -11.08 12.27
C ARG A 312 12.01 -9.79 12.08
N GLU A 313 12.24 -9.39 10.83
CA GLU A 313 13.03 -8.20 10.50
C GLU A 313 12.36 -6.92 11.01
N ILE A 314 11.02 -6.85 11.07
CA ILE A 314 10.30 -5.69 11.62
C ILE A 314 10.59 -5.41 13.10
N LEU A 315 11.03 -6.43 13.83
CA LEU A 315 11.42 -6.29 15.24
C LEU A 315 12.91 -5.98 15.41
N ASP A 316 13.71 -6.05 14.33
CA ASP A 316 15.13 -5.73 14.36
C ASP A 316 15.34 -4.22 14.15
N GLU A 317 15.57 -3.50 15.25
CA GLU A 317 15.81 -2.05 15.26
C GLU A 317 16.98 -1.62 14.37
N THR A 318 17.92 -2.52 14.05
CA THR A 318 19.08 -2.19 13.20
C THR A 318 18.75 -2.06 11.71
N LYS A 319 17.55 -2.51 11.30
CA LYS A 319 17.08 -2.46 9.91
C LYS A 319 16.36 -1.16 9.56
N TRP A 320 15.94 -0.41 10.57
CA TRP A 320 15.09 0.75 10.43
C TRP A 320 15.87 2.03 10.74
N GLY A 321 15.47 3.13 10.12
CA GLY A 321 16.15 4.43 10.25
C GLY A 321 16.90 4.84 8.99
N VAL A 322 17.85 5.77 9.15
CA VAL A 322 18.56 6.40 8.03
C VAL A 322 19.83 5.62 7.72
N SER A 323 19.99 5.21 6.46
CA SER A 323 21.17 4.50 5.96
C SER A 323 22.29 5.46 5.53
N ALA A 324 23.50 4.91 5.34
CA ALA A 324 24.65 5.67 4.82
C ALA A 324 24.44 6.19 3.38
N GLU A 325 23.51 5.59 2.65
CA GLU A 325 23.11 6.00 1.30
C GLU A 325 22.14 7.21 1.32
N GLY A 326 21.63 7.60 2.50
CA GLY A 326 20.68 8.69 2.62
C GLY A 326 19.25 8.29 2.28
N VAL A 327 18.87 7.06 2.62
CA VAL A 327 17.50 6.55 2.56
C VAL A 327 17.04 6.23 3.98
N ARG A 328 15.87 6.74 4.35
CA ARG A 328 15.19 6.40 5.61
C ARG A 328 14.21 5.27 5.36
N THR A 329 14.34 4.18 6.10
CA THR A 329 13.42 3.04 5.98
C THR A 329 12.65 2.83 7.27
N GLU A 330 11.34 2.61 7.14
CA GLU A 330 10.41 2.38 8.25
C GLU A 330 9.56 1.14 7.97
N GLY A 331 9.47 0.25 8.94
CA GLY A 331 8.60 -0.93 8.90
C GLY A 331 7.39 -0.72 9.80
N LYS A 332 6.20 -1.03 9.30
CA LYS A 332 4.95 -0.96 10.05
C LYS A 332 4.12 -2.22 9.84
N GLN A 333 3.74 -2.89 10.92
CA GLN A 333 2.77 -3.98 10.86
C GLN A 333 1.36 -3.39 10.66
N LEU A 334 0.66 -3.81 9.60
CA LEU A 334 -0.69 -3.36 9.28
C LEU A 334 -1.77 -4.31 9.82
N SER A 335 -1.49 -5.62 9.79
CA SER A 335 -2.35 -6.67 10.35
C SER A 335 -1.48 -7.86 10.80
N ASP A 336 -2.09 -8.97 11.23
CA ASP A 336 -1.31 -10.16 11.60
C ASP A 336 -0.48 -10.68 10.40
N ASP A 337 -1.03 -10.62 9.18
CA ASP A 337 -0.41 -11.19 7.99
C ASP A 337 0.36 -10.19 7.12
N TRP A 338 0.19 -8.88 7.36
CA TRP A 338 0.68 -7.85 6.44
C TRP A 338 1.54 -6.78 7.10
N PHE A 339 2.59 -6.42 6.39
CA PHE A 339 3.60 -5.44 6.78
C PHE A 339 3.82 -4.45 5.64
N LEU A 340 3.98 -3.18 5.99
CA LEU A 340 4.31 -2.09 5.08
C LEU A 340 5.73 -1.64 5.36
N VAL A 341 6.55 -1.58 4.32
CA VAL A 341 7.88 -0.95 4.39
C VAL A 341 7.86 0.31 3.55
N THR A 342 8.13 1.44 4.20
CA THR A 342 8.26 2.75 3.55
C THR A 342 9.75 3.11 3.48
N SER A 343 10.24 3.40 2.28
CA SER A 343 11.60 3.89 2.05
C SER A 343 11.52 5.31 1.49
N THR A 344 12.07 6.28 2.21
CA THR A 344 12.03 7.70 1.86
C THR A 344 13.46 8.22 1.68
N ASP A 345 13.75 8.76 0.50
CA ASP A 345 15.00 9.45 0.22
C ASP A 345 15.11 10.70 1.13
N VAL A 346 16.14 10.77 2.00
CA VAL A 346 16.39 11.97 2.84
C VAL A 346 17.23 13.01 2.11
N ILE A 347 18.00 12.56 1.13
CA ILE A 347 18.70 13.36 0.13
C ILE A 347 18.34 12.79 -1.24
N PRO A 348 18.36 13.60 -2.32
CA PRO A 348 18.09 13.11 -3.68
C PRO A 348 18.97 11.90 -4.00
N GLN A 349 18.58 11.03 -4.92
CA GLN A 349 19.36 9.84 -5.28
C GLN A 349 19.68 9.83 -6.79
N ASP A 350 20.85 9.35 -7.21
CA ASP A 350 21.24 9.27 -8.63
C ASP A 350 20.63 8.01 -9.25
N LYS A 351 19.32 8.06 -9.46
CA LYS A 351 18.57 6.94 -10.05
C LYS A 351 18.85 6.78 -11.55
N ALA A 352 19.58 7.70 -12.17
CA ALA A 352 19.92 7.69 -13.59
C ALA A 352 21.29 7.07 -13.89
N GLY A 353 22.08 6.71 -12.88
CA GLY A 353 23.37 6.03 -13.05
C GLY A 353 24.42 6.89 -13.78
N THR A 354 24.31 8.21 -13.68
CA THR A 354 25.17 9.16 -14.42
C THR A 354 26.58 9.29 -13.88
N GLY A 355 26.89 8.58 -12.80
CA GLY A 355 28.25 8.45 -12.28
C GLY A 355 28.48 9.43 -11.15
N ALA A 356 28.14 8.94 -9.95
CA ALA A 356 28.38 9.51 -8.63
C ALA A 356 27.55 10.74 -8.25
N LYS A 357 26.38 10.48 -7.68
CA LYS A 357 25.96 11.10 -6.41
C LYS A 357 25.23 10.06 -5.55
N PHE A 358 25.36 10.20 -4.23
CA PHE A 358 24.60 9.48 -3.19
C PHE A 358 25.13 8.08 -2.83
N GLY A 359 25.61 7.98 -1.58
CA GLY A 359 26.61 7.00 -1.10
C GLY A 359 27.95 7.62 -0.69
N GLY A 360 27.96 8.91 -0.33
CA GLY A 360 29.17 9.63 0.12
C GLY A 360 29.84 10.55 -0.92
N LYS A 361 29.11 11.03 -1.93
CA LYS A 361 29.67 11.92 -2.97
C LYS A 361 28.72 13.08 -3.28
N LEU A 362 29.16 14.28 -2.91
CA LEU A 362 28.71 15.59 -3.38
C LEU A 362 27.20 15.78 -3.61
N LEU A 363 26.52 16.42 -2.65
CA LEU A 363 25.13 16.87 -2.82
C LEU A 363 25.06 17.90 -3.96
N ARG A 364 25.86 18.97 -3.84
CA ARG A 364 26.04 19.96 -4.91
C ARG A 364 27.38 20.67 -4.79
N SER A 365 27.89 21.12 -5.93
CA SER A 365 29.02 22.04 -6.03
C SER A 365 28.63 23.15 -6.98
N TYR A 366 28.82 24.38 -6.56
CA TYR A 366 28.53 25.54 -7.40
C TYR A 366 29.51 26.67 -7.14
N ASP A 367 29.78 27.43 -8.18
CA ASP A 367 30.61 28.63 -8.11
C ASP A 367 29.75 29.85 -7.79
N THR A 368 30.27 30.68 -6.91
CA THR A 368 29.64 31.93 -6.49
C THR A 368 30.71 32.98 -6.19
N TYR A 369 30.28 34.18 -5.80
CA TYR A 369 31.16 35.24 -5.34
C TYR A 369 30.84 35.53 -3.88
N ILE A 370 31.87 35.49 -3.03
CA ILE A 370 31.77 35.90 -1.63
C ILE A 370 32.71 37.05 -1.33
N THR A 371 32.33 37.89 -0.39
CA THR A 371 33.24 38.92 0.12
C THR A 371 34.29 38.27 1.00
N TYR A 372 35.56 38.33 0.57
CA TYR A 372 36.70 37.85 1.37
C TYR A 372 37.75 38.96 1.52
N SER A 373 38.55 38.87 2.58
CA SER A 373 39.63 39.83 2.87
C SER A 373 40.99 39.18 2.67
N TRP A 374 41.72 39.62 1.66
CA TRP A 374 43.07 39.21 1.34
C TRP A 374 44.07 40.24 1.89
N PRO A 375 45.02 39.84 2.75
CA PRO A 375 46.00 40.75 3.34
C PRO A 375 47.00 41.24 2.28
N ALA A 376 47.58 42.42 2.46
CA ALA A 376 48.61 42.91 1.53
C ALA A 376 49.86 42.01 1.54
N VAL A 377 50.52 41.88 0.39
CA VAL A 377 51.75 41.09 0.21
C VAL A 377 52.92 42.04 0.02
N LEU A 378 53.88 42.02 0.95
CA LEU A 378 55.11 42.80 0.84
C LEU A 378 56.00 42.19 -0.23
N GLY A 379 56.44 43.00 -1.20
CA GLY A 379 57.28 42.50 -2.28
C GLY A 379 57.37 43.44 -3.46
N GLU A 380 57.93 42.92 -4.54
CA GLU A 380 58.09 43.63 -5.81
C GLU A 380 56.73 43.93 -6.44
N ASP A 381 56.43 45.22 -6.61
CA ASP A 381 55.20 45.74 -7.19
C ASP A 381 55.33 46.09 -8.69
N GLY A 382 56.44 45.67 -9.31
CA GLY A 382 56.80 46.00 -10.70
C GLY A 382 57.27 47.45 -10.90
N THR A 383 57.42 48.24 -9.83
CA THR A 383 57.99 49.58 -9.92
C THR A 383 59.45 49.50 -10.35
N THR A 384 59.83 50.34 -11.31
CA THR A 384 61.21 50.53 -11.74
C THR A 384 61.77 51.84 -11.18
N ASP A 385 63.09 51.88 -10.97
CA ASP A 385 63.81 53.11 -10.69
C ASP A 385 63.90 54.01 -11.94
N VAL A 386 64.52 55.18 -11.79
CA VAL A 386 64.71 56.15 -12.90
C VAL A 386 65.55 55.61 -14.06
N ASN A 387 66.23 54.48 -13.89
CA ASN A 387 67.05 53.81 -14.89
C ASN A 387 66.35 52.57 -15.49
N GLY A 388 65.10 52.30 -15.12
CA GLY A 388 64.35 51.12 -15.55
C GLY A 388 64.73 49.83 -14.81
N ALA A 389 65.51 49.89 -13.74
CA ALA A 389 65.84 48.73 -12.92
C ALA A 389 64.71 48.43 -11.94
N LEU A 390 64.31 47.16 -11.84
CA LEU A 390 63.25 46.74 -10.92
C LEU A 390 63.68 46.95 -9.46
N ILE A 391 62.78 47.54 -8.68
CA ILE A 391 62.99 47.75 -7.25
C ILE A 391 62.61 46.46 -6.52
N ASN A 392 63.59 45.57 -6.37
CA ASN A 392 63.37 44.16 -5.98
C ASN A 392 63.23 43.90 -4.47
N GLN A 393 62.86 44.90 -3.67
CA GLN A 393 62.87 44.76 -2.21
C GLN A 393 61.62 45.43 -1.66
N GLY A 394 60.69 44.63 -1.12
CA GLY A 394 59.43 45.12 -0.53
C GLY A 394 59.57 46.24 0.51
N ILE A 395 60.80 46.53 0.97
CA ILE A 395 61.15 47.75 1.69
C ILE A 395 62.17 48.52 0.85
N HIS A 396 61.76 49.65 0.30
CA HIS A 396 62.62 50.53 -0.49
C HIS A 396 63.05 51.75 0.34
N ILE A 397 64.33 52.09 0.31
CA ILE A 397 64.87 53.28 0.98
C ILE A 397 65.21 54.33 -0.08
N MET A 398 64.57 55.49 0.01
CA MET A 398 64.78 56.61 -0.90
C MET A 398 65.60 57.71 -0.24
N THR A 399 66.74 58.07 -0.83
CA THR A 399 67.56 59.19 -0.38
C THR A 399 67.13 60.50 -1.02
N TRP A 400 66.81 61.50 -0.20
CA TRP A 400 66.42 62.85 -0.60
C TRP A 400 67.52 63.85 -0.22
N LYS A 401 67.83 64.77 -1.14
CA LYS A 401 68.79 65.85 -0.89
C LYS A 401 68.08 67.04 -0.23
N ASP A 402 68.53 67.42 0.95
CA ASP A 402 68.12 68.65 1.60
C ASP A 402 68.69 69.87 0.85
N LYS A 403 67.99 71.00 0.92
CA LYS A 403 68.48 72.28 0.35
C LYS A 403 69.80 72.76 0.96
N GLY A 404 70.15 72.28 2.16
CA GLY A 404 71.43 72.54 2.81
C GLY A 404 72.58 71.64 2.34
N GLY A 405 72.36 70.78 1.34
CA GLY A 405 73.37 69.85 0.81
C GLY A 405 73.50 68.52 1.56
N GLY A 406 72.69 68.30 2.60
CA GLY A 406 72.59 67.01 3.31
C GLY A 406 71.74 65.99 2.56
N ASN A 407 71.84 64.71 2.95
CA ASN A 407 70.98 63.63 2.46
C ASN A 407 70.12 63.10 3.62
N ARG A 408 68.86 62.77 3.35
CA ARG A 408 67.95 62.09 4.29
C ARG A 408 67.29 60.90 3.63
N ASP A 409 67.23 59.79 4.35
CA ASP A 409 66.62 58.56 3.87
C ASP A 409 65.17 58.43 4.33
N TYR A 410 64.29 58.03 3.43
CA TYR A 410 62.88 57.79 3.68
C TYR A 410 62.52 56.36 3.29
N VAL A 411 61.86 55.66 4.20
CA VAL A 411 61.41 54.28 3.97
C VAL A 411 60.07 54.29 3.25
N ARG A 412 59.97 53.52 2.17
CA ARG A 412 58.75 53.26 1.42
C ARG A 412 58.51 51.74 1.36
N PRO A 413 57.43 51.21 1.98
CA PRO A 413 57.03 49.84 1.71
C PRO A 413 56.47 49.72 0.29
N GLN A 414 56.78 48.60 -0.36
CA GLN A 414 56.25 48.20 -1.65
C GLN A 414 55.46 46.90 -1.48
N PHE A 415 54.28 46.88 -2.08
CA PHE A 415 53.35 45.76 -1.95
C PHE A 415 53.16 45.15 -3.32
N LYS A 416 53.61 43.90 -3.46
CA LYS A 416 53.34 43.06 -4.63
C LYS A 416 51.84 42.97 -4.90
N GLU A 417 51.06 42.80 -3.83
CA GLU A 417 49.61 42.80 -3.88
C GLU A 417 49.08 43.77 -2.81
N GLN A 418 48.23 44.71 -3.21
CA GLN A 418 47.52 45.56 -2.27
C GLN A 418 46.50 44.73 -1.50
N GLY A 419 46.25 45.09 -0.23
CA GLY A 419 45.20 44.43 0.54
C GLY A 419 43.85 44.57 -0.17
N TYR A 420 43.17 43.44 -0.40
CA TYR A 420 41.92 43.41 -1.14
C TYR A 420 40.79 42.94 -0.24
N ARG A 421 39.68 43.69 -0.23
CA ARG A 421 38.44 43.27 0.43
C ARG A 421 37.28 43.48 -0.52
N GLY A 422 36.73 42.39 -1.03
CA GLY A 422 35.67 42.45 -2.03
C GLY A 422 35.25 41.08 -2.52
N PRO A 423 34.38 41.04 -3.55
CA PRO A 423 33.91 39.80 -4.15
C PRO A 423 35.06 39.00 -4.75
N THR A 424 35.30 37.81 -4.21
CA THR A 424 36.19 36.83 -4.82
C THR A 424 35.41 35.60 -5.25
N ARG A 425 35.86 34.95 -6.32
CA ARG A 425 35.28 33.66 -6.73
C ARG A 425 35.45 32.66 -5.59
N ALA A 426 34.40 31.91 -5.32
CA ALA A 426 34.42 30.80 -4.38
C ALA A 426 33.61 29.63 -4.92
N THR A 427 34.07 28.42 -4.66
CA THR A 427 33.32 27.19 -4.89
C THR A 427 32.76 26.74 -3.55
N ILE A 428 31.45 26.56 -3.49
CA ILE A 428 30.75 25.97 -2.35
C ILE A 428 30.48 24.52 -2.67
N THR A 429 30.98 23.63 -1.81
CA THR A 429 30.82 22.18 -1.91
C THR A 429 30.00 21.72 -0.71
N GLU A 430 28.86 21.10 -0.98
CA GLU A 430 27.98 20.55 0.05
C GLU A 430 27.93 19.02 -0.06
N GLU A 431 28.13 18.35 1.07
CA GLU A 431 28.21 16.90 1.18
C GLU A 431 27.39 16.41 2.36
N TRP A 432 26.58 15.37 2.16
CA TRP A 432 25.84 14.71 3.24
C TRP A 432 26.53 13.41 3.64
N ALA A 433 26.59 13.14 4.94
CA ALA A 433 27.07 11.89 5.51
C ALA A 433 26.19 11.47 6.69
N LEU A 434 26.04 10.16 6.91
CA LEU A 434 25.30 9.64 8.07
C LEU A 434 26.01 10.00 9.38
N GLU A 435 27.33 9.80 9.43
CA GLU A 435 28.15 10.13 10.59
C GLU A 435 28.80 11.51 10.44
N ALA A 436 29.06 12.18 11.56
CA ALA A 436 29.72 13.47 11.57
C ALA A 436 31.15 13.34 10.99
N PRO A 437 31.48 14.04 9.89
CA PRO A 437 32.78 13.92 9.29
C PRO A 437 33.87 14.46 10.20
N THR A 438 34.97 13.72 10.30
CA THR A 438 36.16 14.18 11.01
C THR A 438 36.97 15.10 10.12
N ILE A 439 37.04 16.39 10.49
CA ILE A 439 37.88 17.38 9.80
C ILE A 439 39.36 17.07 10.05
N SER A 440 39.96 16.26 9.19
CA SER A 440 41.37 15.84 9.30
C SER A 440 42.31 16.67 8.41
N SER A 441 43.60 16.61 8.75
CA SER A 441 44.66 17.43 8.14
C SER A 441 44.90 17.03 6.69
N ASP A 442 44.47 17.92 5.78
CA ASP A 442 45.16 18.41 4.57
C ASP A 442 44.15 18.82 3.48
N LYS A 443 42.91 18.31 3.53
CA LYS A 443 41.87 18.61 2.54
C LYS A 443 40.61 19.32 3.06
N GLN A 444 40.40 19.36 4.38
CA GLN A 444 39.20 19.96 4.99
C GLN A 444 39.48 20.99 6.08
N ARG A 445 40.75 21.31 6.39
CA ARG A 445 41.04 22.33 7.42
C ARG A 445 40.89 23.72 6.82
N PRO A 446 40.10 24.61 7.46
CA PRO A 446 40.14 26.03 7.16
C PRO A 446 41.57 26.55 7.22
N PHE A 447 42.04 27.08 6.11
CA PHE A 447 43.32 27.76 6.02
C PHE A 447 43.12 29.25 6.31
N THR A 448 44.02 29.84 7.08
CA THR A 448 43.98 31.27 7.41
C THR A 448 45.35 31.87 7.19
N MET A 449 45.40 32.92 6.38
CA MET A 449 46.60 33.73 6.20
C MET A 449 46.90 34.53 7.48
N LYS A 450 48.14 34.47 7.96
CA LYS A 450 48.59 35.13 9.19
C LYS A 450 49.60 36.23 8.87
N PRO A 451 49.13 37.44 8.49
CA PRO A 451 50.02 38.56 8.24
C PRO A 451 50.69 39.03 9.54
N LEU A 452 51.95 39.45 9.44
CA LEU A 452 52.74 39.94 10.57
C LEU A 452 53.22 41.38 10.30
N PRO A 453 53.27 42.25 11.33
CA PRO A 453 53.80 43.60 11.18
C PRO A 453 55.33 43.61 11.24
N ILE A 454 55.95 44.60 10.61
CA ILE A 454 57.39 44.87 10.71
C ILE A 454 57.57 46.26 11.32
N VAL A 455 58.19 46.34 12.50
CA VAL A 455 58.38 47.58 13.24
C VAL A 455 59.82 47.70 13.72
N TYR A 456 60.62 48.49 13.00
CA TYR A 456 62.02 48.71 13.32
C TYR A 456 62.30 50.20 13.49
N ASN A 457 62.92 50.59 14.61
CA ASN A 457 63.28 51.98 14.87
C ASN A 457 64.77 52.08 15.16
N SER A 458 65.42 53.04 14.52
CA SER A 458 66.81 53.42 14.74
C SER A 458 66.95 54.95 14.68
N PRO A 459 68.11 55.52 15.04
CA PRO A 459 68.33 56.96 14.95
C PRO A 459 68.24 57.56 13.53
N TYR A 460 68.42 56.75 12.48
CA TYR A 460 68.48 57.22 11.09
C TYR A 460 67.24 56.84 10.28
N LEU A 461 66.61 55.72 10.62
CA LEU A 461 65.44 55.22 9.91
C LEU A 461 64.42 54.61 10.86
N SER A 462 63.15 54.83 10.53
CA SER A 462 62.00 54.16 11.15
C SER A 462 61.23 53.41 10.05
N VAL A 463 61.08 52.10 10.24
CA VAL A 463 60.29 51.21 9.40
C VAL A 463 59.03 50.85 10.19
N GLN A 464 57.87 51.22 9.65
CA GLN A 464 56.58 50.82 10.19
C GLN A 464 55.73 50.26 9.04
N ILE A 465 55.62 48.95 8.99
CA ILE A 465 54.83 48.25 7.99
C ILE A 465 53.70 47.55 8.72
N PRO A 466 52.43 47.79 8.30
CA PRO A 466 51.28 47.11 8.88
C PRO A 466 51.37 45.60 8.65
N PRO A 467 50.51 44.78 9.28
CA PRO A 467 50.49 43.35 9.04
C PRO A 467 50.40 43.01 7.54
N THR A 468 51.43 42.33 7.03
CA THR A 468 51.54 41.89 5.63
C THR A 468 51.96 40.43 5.55
N LEU A 469 51.75 39.81 4.38
CA LEU A 469 52.42 38.55 4.04
C LEU A 469 53.80 38.87 3.48
N HIS A 470 54.82 38.18 3.97
CA HIS A 470 56.20 38.44 3.57
C HIS A 470 57.10 37.21 3.83
N PRO A 471 58.18 37.03 3.04
CA PRO A 471 59.26 36.10 3.40
C PRO A 471 59.98 36.61 4.67
N SER A 472 60.98 35.89 5.16
CA SER A 472 61.78 36.41 6.27
C SER A 472 62.48 37.71 5.84
N VAL A 473 62.28 38.78 6.62
CA VAL A 473 62.86 40.09 6.38
C VAL A 473 63.85 40.39 7.48
N PHE A 474 65.04 40.88 7.14
CA PHE A 474 65.96 41.42 8.12
C PHE A 474 66.17 42.91 7.88
N VAL A 475 66.22 43.67 8.97
CA VAL A 475 66.49 45.11 8.96
C VAL A 475 67.70 45.36 9.85
N VAL A 476 68.64 46.20 9.38
CA VAL A 476 69.89 46.52 10.08
C VAL A 476 70.22 48.00 9.87
N CYS A 477 70.68 48.67 10.93
CA CYS A 477 71.14 50.05 10.93
C CYS A 477 72.27 50.22 11.97
N ASP A 478 73.49 49.94 11.52
CA ASP A 478 74.71 50.05 12.33
C ASP A 478 75.39 51.42 12.08
N THR A 479 76.07 51.95 13.09
CA THR A 479 76.77 53.25 13.01
C THR A 479 78.28 53.04 12.99
N GLY A 480 78.98 53.71 12.08
CA GLY A 480 80.44 53.66 12.00
C GLY A 480 81.14 54.48 13.08
N THR A 481 82.47 54.37 13.18
CA THR A 481 83.29 55.14 14.14
C THR A 481 83.40 56.63 13.82
N SER A 482 82.92 57.07 12.66
CA SER A 482 83.03 58.44 12.15
C SER A 482 81.67 59.16 12.09
N ASP A 483 80.62 58.59 12.69
CA ASP A 483 79.33 59.28 12.73
C ASP A 483 79.42 60.54 13.62
N PRO A 484 78.92 61.71 13.15
CA PRO A 484 79.09 62.96 13.86
C PRO A 484 78.22 63.10 15.13
N THR A 485 77.22 62.23 15.33
CA THR A 485 76.24 62.33 16.42
C THR A 485 76.19 61.11 17.32
N TRP A 486 76.27 59.89 16.77
CA TRP A 486 76.14 58.63 17.50
C TRP A 486 77.46 57.86 17.56
N GLY A 487 77.75 57.18 18.68
CA GLY A 487 78.94 56.32 18.80
C GLY A 487 78.86 55.07 17.91
N HIS A 488 79.98 54.35 17.73
CA HIS A 488 80.03 53.09 16.98
C HIS A 488 79.07 52.04 17.56
N ASN A 489 78.14 51.55 16.74
CA ASN A 489 77.17 50.51 17.08
C ASN A 489 77.21 49.40 16.03
N THR A 490 77.22 48.14 16.48
CA THR A 490 77.15 46.95 15.62
C THR A 490 76.12 45.96 16.17
N GLY A 491 75.44 45.23 15.29
CA GLY A 491 74.53 44.16 15.70
C GLY A 491 73.09 44.61 15.89
N SER A 492 72.69 45.73 15.27
CA SER A 492 71.30 46.21 15.25
C SER A 492 70.36 45.37 14.35
N LYS A 493 70.82 44.23 13.84
CA LYS A 493 70.08 43.36 12.94
C LYS A 493 68.90 42.71 13.67
N VAL A 494 67.69 43.01 13.22
CA VAL A 494 66.47 42.33 13.66
C VAL A 494 65.93 41.50 12.50
N THR A 495 65.60 40.24 12.76
CA THR A 495 65.01 39.34 11.77
C THR A 495 63.55 39.09 12.11
N TYR A 496 62.67 39.40 11.17
CA TYR A 496 61.26 39.08 11.21
C TYR A 496 61.05 37.72 10.52
N PRO A 497 60.36 36.78 11.18
CA PRO A 497 60.09 35.47 10.58
C PRO A 497 59.19 35.61 9.35
N ALA A 498 59.26 34.66 8.43
CA ALA A 498 58.31 34.57 7.33
C ALA A 498 56.89 34.32 7.87
N THR A 499 55.88 34.86 7.17
CA THR A 499 54.48 34.50 7.42
C THR A 499 54.19 33.06 6.99
N ASN A 500 53.05 32.49 7.40
CA ASN A 500 52.68 31.11 7.06
C ASN A 500 52.53 30.85 5.56
N VAL A 501 52.22 31.90 4.79
CA VAL A 501 52.37 31.99 3.34
C VAL A 501 52.97 33.34 3.00
N THR A 502 53.83 33.40 1.99
CA THR A 502 54.52 34.64 1.59
C THR A 502 53.82 35.38 0.45
N ASP A 503 52.75 34.81 -0.11
CA ASP A 503 51.94 35.35 -1.20
C ASP A 503 50.52 34.79 -1.13
N TRP A 504 49.59 35.34 -1.91
CA TRP A 504 48.24 34.80 -2.04
C TRP A 504 48.26 33.42 -2.72
N PRO A 505 47.77 32.35 -2.06
CA PRO A 505 47.58 31.06 -2.73
C PRO A 505 46.50 31.17 -3.81
N ASN A 506 46.62 30.36 -4.88
CA ASN A 506 45.65 30.33 -5.98
C ASN A 506 44.23 30.02 -5.48
N SER A 507 44.11 29.13 -4.51
CA SER A 507 42.87 28.86 -3.77
C SER A 507 43.17 28.20 -2.43
N PHE A 508 42.22 28.27 -1.52
CA PHE A 508 42.25 27.52 -0.25
C PHE A 508 40.85 27.40 0.35
N VAL A 509 40.70 26.46 1.29
CA VAL A 509 39.46 26.30 2.06
C VAL A 509 39.39 27.39 3.12
N ALA A 510 38.47 28.34 2.97
CA ALA A 510 38.30 29.44 3.93
C ALA A 510 37.50 29.02 5.15
N THR A 511 36.43 28.24 4.96
CA THR A 511 35.56 27.75 6.02
C THR A 511 35.06 26.34 5.71
N VAL A 512 34.83 25.57 6.77
CA VAL A 512 34.13 24.28 6.74
C VAL A 512 33.14 24.28 7.89
N GLU A 513 31.87 24.11 7.57
CA GLU A 513 30.76 24.05 8.54
C GLU A 513 30.14 22.66 8.47
N VAL A 514 29.89 22.04 9.63
CA VAL A 514 29.25 20.74 9.74
C VAL A 514 28.03 20.91 10.64
N ASN A 515 26.83 20.68 10.07
CA ASN A 515 25.56 20.86 10.78
C ASN A 515 24.72 19.58 10.68
N PRO A 516 23.98 19.19 11.75
CA PRO A 516 23.00 18.11 11.65
C PRO A 516 21.95 18.39 10.56
N PHE A 517 21.68 17.41 9.70
CA PHE A 517 20.73 17.53 8.60
C PHE A 517 20.08 16.18 8.29
N ARG A 518 18.74 16.12 8.44
CA ARG A 518 17.88 14.96 8.08
C ARG A 518 18.38 13.59 8.55
N GLY A 519 18.75 13.50 9.83
CA GLY A 519 19.24 12.25 10.44
C GLY A 519 20.73 11.96 10.22
N GLY A 520 21.42 12.76 9.42
CA GLY A 520 22.89 12.76 9.28
C GLY A 520 23.46 14.17 9.47
N TYR A 521 24.51 14.48 8.72
CA TYR A 521 25.25 15.74 8.78
C TYR A 521 25.49 16.29 7.38
N LEU A 522 25.25 17.60 7.23
CA LEU A 522 25.60 18.37 6.04
C LEU A 522 26.90 19.12 6.29
N THR A 523 27.90 18.86 5.45
CA THR A 523 29.17 19.57 5.43
C THR A 523 29.16 20.58 4.30
N ARG A 524 29.42 21.84 4.64
CA ARG A 524 29.54 22.93 3.69
C ARG A 524 30.97 23.45 3.71
N GLN A 525 31.69 23.24 2.62
CA GLN A 525 33.05 23.70 2.43
C GLN A 525 33.07 24.89 1.47
N VAL A 526 33.73 25.97 1.87
CA VAL A 526 33.90 27.17 1.04
C VAL A 526 35.36 27.28 0.63
N THR A 527 35.62 27.08 -0.66
CA THR A 527 36.95 27.25 -1.25
C THR A 527 37.02 28.59 -1.94
N VAL A 528 37.86 29.50 -1.46
CA VAL A 528 38.06 30.83 -2.07
C VAL A 528 39.23 30.79 -3.04
N PHE A 529 39.13 31.53 -4.14
CA PHE A 529 40.18 31.68 -5.14
C PHE A 529 40.81 33.06 -5.02
N LYS A 530 42.10 33.17 -5.39
CA LYS A 530 42.80 34.46 -5.50
C LYS A 530 41.96 35.43 -6.37
N PRO A 531 41.82 36.71 -5.99
CA PRO A 531 41.15 37.70 -6.83
C PRO A 531 41.82 37.73 -8.22
N GLU A 532 41.04 37.54 -9.27
CA GLU A 532 41.54 37.70 -10.63
C GLU A 532 41.70 39.19 -10.92
N PRO A 533 42.80 39.62 -11.58
CA PRO A 533 42.90 40.98 -12.05
C PRO A 533 41.73 41.25 -13.00
N ILE A 534 41.02 42.36 -12.78
CA ILE A 534 40.01 42.83 -13.73
C ILE A 534 40.71 42.94 -15.09
N PRO A 535 40.23 42.27 -16.16
CA PRO A 535 40.79 42.46 -17.49
C PRO A 535 40.75 43.97 -17.79
N SER A 536 41.94 44.54 -17.94
CA SER A 536 42.15 45.97 -18.22
C SER A 536 41.60 46.37 -19.57
#